data_AF-A0A839A5P5-F1
#
_entry.id   AF-A0A839A5P5-F1
#
_cell.length_a   1.000
_cell.length_b   1.000
_cell.length_c   1.000
_cell.angle_alpha   90.00
_cell.angle_beta   90.00
_cell.angle_gamma   90.00
#
_symmetry.space_group_name_H-M   'P 1'
#
loop_
_entity.id
_entity.type
_entity.pdbx_description
1 polymer ?
#
loop_
_entity_poly.entity_id
_entity_poly.type
_entity_poly.pdbx_seq_one_letter_code
_entity_poly.pdbx_strand_id
1 'polypeptide(L)'
;MNNKKRLSFIVLALSFNLSSSVITTFAENISPIESVEWGQESTWEDPVEEENQERFDESVEETSEETSEEATEEAPTESALDTSSPLAFLEGVSQLDQRSVEYASFVIVGEEMDLISQNSLKDGDKYYTAQLRPPYLPSAIFSRSDRESIQEAHISVDDLIQYAADALNTQPQIYVGTVVEDFYVFTQENYNELQGKVVQLDSTEGGLNSANLEMFRMEDYLTEVAIEWLGHEEVLNAFEANEMGEQVMIAGDIGALYNEIAQAKQEEYPELSEFFERATTAIEGTMNVDYENGVFGMGLVAMNDEEQKTGIELYLLESAGTIIDFTDEIVYSYEEFAEFVGFDVIQEINQLEATLTPDMFETTEE
;
A
#
# COMPACT_ATOMS: atom_id res chain seq x y z
N MET A 1 -29.19 -18.20 -28.20
CA MET A 1 -27.72 -18.31 -28.43
C MET A 1 -27.21 -16.97 -28.90
N ASN A 2 -26.67 -16.18 -27.97
CA ASN A 2 -25.62 -15.15 -28.13
C ASN A 2 -25.64 -14.27 -26.88
N ASN A 3 -25.09 -14.81 -25.79
CA ASN A 3 -24.63 -14.03 -24.63
C ASN A 3 -23.09 -13.99 -24.72
N LYS A 4 -22.57 -13.01 -25.44
CA LYS A 4 -21.16 -12.62 -25.41
C LYS A 4 -21.17 -11.10 -25.52
N LYS A 5 -21.11 -10.43 -24.36
CA LYS A 5 -20.87 -8.99 -24.12
C LYS A 5 -21.44 -8.68 -22.74
N ARG A 6 -20.61 -8.84 -21.69
CA ARG A 6 -20.71 -8.23 -20.34
C ARG A 6 -19.76 -9.00 -19.43
N LEU A 7 -18.48 -8.67 -19.50
CA LEU A 7 -17.47 -9.04 -18.51
C LEU A 7 -16.34 -8.00 -18.59
N SER A 8 -16.68 -6.74 -18.30
CA SER A 8 -15.70 -5.61 -18.35
C SER A 8 -16.04 -4.49 -17.36
N PHE A 9 -16.70 -4.77 -16.23
CA PHE A 9 -17.18 -3.68 -15.35
C PHE A 9 -17.20 -4.00 -13.85
N ILE A 10 -16.64 -5.13 -13.39
CA ILE A 10 -16.87 -5.59 -12.00
C ILE A 10 -15.75 -5.16 -11.02
N VAL A 11 -14.52 -4.88 -11.46
CA VAL A 11 -13.45 -4.44 -10.53
C VAL A 11 -13.44 -2.93 -10.34
N LEU A 12 -13.81 -2.14 -11.36
CA LEU A 12 -13.89 -0.67 -11.24
C LEU A 12 -15.12 -0.13 -10.49
N ALA A 13 -16.11 -0.99 -10.16
CA ALA A 13 -17.36 -0.57 -9.52
C ALA A 13 -17.44 -0.93 -8.02
N LEU A 14 -16.54 -1.79 -7.53
CA LEU A 14 -16.46 -2.13 -6.10
C LEU A 14 -15.55 -1.17 -5.31
N SER A 15 -14.76 -0.36 -6.00
CA SER A 15 -13.97 0.75 -5.42
C SER A 15 -14.80 2.03 -5.15
N PHE A 16 -16.10 2.06 -5.46
CA PHE A 16 -16.95 3.26 -5.32
C PHE A 16 -17.95 3.26 -4.15
N ASN A 17 -17.80 2.41 -3.13
CA ASN A 17 -18.64 2.49 -1.90
C ASN A 17 -17.89 2.21 -0.58
N LEU A 18 -16.57 2.40 -0.54
CA LEU A 18 -15.82 2.53 0.72
C LEU A 18 -15.13 3.89 0.74
N SER A 19 -15.92 4.95 0.61
CA SER A 19 -15.50 6.29 0.98
C SER A 19 -15.59 6.41 2.50
N SER A 20 -14.57 5.93 3.21
CA SER A 20 -14.21 6.48 4.50
C SER A 20 -12.71 6.77 4.48
N SER A 21 -12.41 8.06 4.39
CA SER A 21 -11.05 8.58 4.43
C SER A 21 -10.44 8.25 5.79
N VAL A 22 -9.65 7.20 5.88
CA VAL A 22 -8.67 7.07 6.98
C VAL A 22 -7.54 8.03 6.64
N ILE A 23 -7.70 9.27 7.09
CA ILE A 23 -6.65 10.28 7.11
C ILE A 23 -5.61 9.80 8.13
N THR A 24 -4.55 9.15 7.66
CA THR A 24 -3.36 8.95 8.50
C THR A 24 -2.61 10.27 8.57
N THR A 25 -2.81 11.02 9.67
CA THR A 25 -1.97 12.16 10.02
C THR A 25 -0.58 11.66 10.41
N PHE A 26 0.33 11.59 9.45
CA PHE A 26 1.77 11.57 9.73
C PHE A 26 2.25 12.97 10.13
N ALA A 27 3.27 13.01 10.98
CA ALA A 27 3.98 14.21 11.38
C ALA A 27 4.27 15.13 10.17
N GLU A 28 3.94 16.40 10.36
CA GLU A 28 3.96 17.48 9.37
C GLU A 28 5.33 17.66 8.67
N ASN A 29 5.62 16.92 7.59
CA ASN A 29 6.44 17.45 6.47
C ASN A 29 6.51 16.60 5.18
N ILE A 30 5.59 15.68 4.95
CA ILE A 30 5.41 15.07 3.63
C ILE A 30 3.96 15.30 3.24
N SER A 31 3.72 16.13 2.23
CA SER A 31 2.38 16.53 1.82
C SER A 31 1.56 15.29 1.38
N PRO A 32 0.29 15.17 1.81
CA PRO A 32 -0.60 14.13 1.29
C PRO A 32 -0.75 14.30 -0.22
N ILE A 33 -0.52 13.25 -0.98
CA ILE A 33 -0.98 13.20 -2.37
C ILE A 33 -2.51 13.11 -2.29
N GLU A 34 -3.19 14.15 -2.75
CA GLU A 34 -4.65 14.16 -2.91
C GLU A 34 -5.06 12.98 -3.79
N SER A 35 -6.09 12.23 -3.38
CA SER A 35 -6.70 11.20 -4.22
C SER A 35 -7.14 11.82 -5.53
N VAL A 36 -6.60 11.32 -6.66
CA VAL A 36 -7.03 11.74 -7.99
C VAL A 36 -8.48 11.32 -8.19
N GLU A 37 -9.38 12.31 -8.09
CA GLU A 37 -10.81 12.17 -8.35
C GLU A 37 -11.02 12.10 -9.87
N TRP A 38 -11.11 10.88 -10.41
CA TRP A 38 -11.44 10.68 -11.83
C TRP A 38 -12.91 11.06 -12.08
N GLY A 39 -13.09 12.17 -12.79
CA GLY A 39 -14.36 12.89 -12.91
C GLY A 39 -15.55 12.06 -13.38
N GLN A 40 -16.66 12.20 -12.65
CA GLN A 40 -17.99 11.84 -13.15
C GLN A 40 -18.43 12.84 -14.23
N GLU A 41 -18.60 12.32 -15.44
CA GLU A 41 -19.55 12.73 -16.48
C GLU A 41 -20.11 14.17 -16.38
N SER A 42 -19.44 15.10 -17.06
CA SER A 42 -19.99 16.43 -17.37
C SER A 42 -21.32 16.28 -18.12
N THR A 43 -22.41 16.55 -17.41
CA THR A 43 -23.71 16.80 -18.01
C THR A 43 -23.70 18.20 -18.62
N TRP A 44 -24.10 18.25 -19.88
CA TRP A 44 -24.15 19.42 -20.74
C TRP A 44 -25.09 20.51 -20.20
N GLU A 45 -24.59 21.72 -19.96
CA GLU A 45 -25.35 22.97 -20.13
C GLU A 45 -24.46 24.08 -20.73
N ASP A 46 -25.00 24.79 -21.73
CA ASP A 46 -24.35 25.77 -22.63
C ASP A 46 -23.65 26.96 -21.92
N PRO A 47 -22.64 27.60 -22.56
CA PRO A 47 -21.93 28.74 -21.99
C PRO A 47 -22.69 30.05 -22.20
N VAL A 48 -22.69 30.91 -21.18
CA VAL A 48 -23.00 32.33 -21.31
C VAL A 48 -21.68 33.10 -21.28
N GLU A 49 -21.36 33.74 -22.42
CA GLU A 49 -20.33 34.77 -22.53
C GLU A 49 -20.69 35.99 -21.65
N GLU A 50 -19.70 36.57 -20.97
CA GLU A 50 -19.41 38.00 -21.11
C GLU A 50 -18.04 38.39 -20.52
N GLU A 51 -17.29 39.14 -21.33
CA GLU A 51 -16.00 39.77 -21.08
C GLU A 51 -16.04 40.83 -19.95
N ASN A 52 -14.90 41.08 -19.28
CA ASN A 52 -14.31 42.44 -19.21
C ASN A 52 -12.88 42.51 -18.64
N GLN A 53 -11.96 42.80 -19.57
CA GLN A 53 -10.78 43.69 -19.57
C GLN A 53 -10.18 44.36 -18.31
N GLU A 54 -8.83 44.28 -18.25
CA GLU A 54 -7.78 45.34 -18.09
C GLU A 54 -7.79 46.26 -16.81
N ARG A 55 -6.71 46.79 -16.21
CA ARG A 55 -5.25 46.95 -16.45
C ARG A 55 -4.61 47.73 -15.26
N PHE A 56 -3.27 47.58 -15.08
CA PHE A 56 -2.23 48.55 -14.63
C PHE A 56 -2.28 49.18 -13.20
N ASP A 57 -1.20 49.60 -12.52
CA ASP A 57 0.26 49.70 -12.80
C ASP A 57 1.05 49.89 -11.47
N GLU A 58 2.30 49.39 -11.45
CA GLU A 58 3.57 49.97 -10.97
C GLU A 58 3.71 50.73 -9.61
N SER A 59 4.70 50.33 -8.78
CA SER A 59 5.73 51.24 -8.26
C SER A 59 6.95 50.52 -7.67
N VAL A 60 8.11 51.09 -8.01
CA VAL A 60 9.51 50.71 -7.79
C VAL A 60 10.02 51.14 -6.41
N GLU A 61 10.88 50.34 -5.76
CA GLU A 61 12.12 50.85 -5.14
C GLU A 61 13.14 49.73 -4.87
N GLU A 62 14.31 49.86 -5.50
CA GLU A 62 15.52 49.09 -5.21
C GLU A 62 16.11 49.48 -3.85
N THR A 63 16.47 48.49 -3.05
CA THR A 63 17.64 48.58 -2.18
C THR A 63 18.43 47.29 -2.27
N SER A 64 19.60 47.40 -2.89
CA SER A 64 20.66 46.40 -2.92
C SER A 64 21.34 46.34 -1.55
N GLU A 65 21.52 45.16 -0.97
CA GLU A 65 22.80 44.77 -0.36
C GLU A 65 22.85 43.26 -0.11
N GLU A 66 24.05 42.74 -0.31
CA GLU A 66 24.49 41.35 -0.47
C GLU A 66 24.01 40.37 0.61
N THR A 67 23.59 39.18 0.18
CA THR A 67 23.97 37.91 0.84
C THR A 67 23.84 36.76 -0.13
N SER A 68 24.97 36.06 -0.30
CA SER A 68 25.17 34.65 -0.66
C SER A 68 24.25 34.03 -1.72
N GLU A 69 24.88 33.53 -2.78
CA GLU A 69 24.39 32.41 -3.59
C GLU A 69 24.05 31.23 -2.65
N GLU A 70 22.83 31.15 -2.16
CA GLU A 70 22.21 29.85 -1.89
C GLU A 70 21.69 29.38 -3.23
N ALA A 71 22.42 28.43 -3.81
CA ALA A 71 21.88 27.57 -4.85
C ALA A 71 20.58 26.98 -4.29
N THR A 72 19.46 27.52 -4.76
CA THR A 72 18.18 26.86 -4.64
C THR A 72 18.38 25.57 -5.44
N GLU A 73 18.50 24.44 -4.74
CA GLU A 73 18.39 23.12 -5.35
C GLU A 73 17.05 23.09 -6.09
N GLU A 74 17.11 23.29 -7.40
CA GLU A 74 16.06 22.87 -8.30
C GLU A 74 15.98 21.34 -8.20
N ALA A 75 15.04 20.82 -7.42
CA ALA A 75 14.39 19.58 -7.78
C ALA A 75 13.44 19.92 -8.95
N PRO A 76 13.53 19.19 -10.07
CA PRO A 76 13.10 17.81 -10.09
C PRO A 76 14.21 16.89 -10.60
N THR A 77 14.52 15.83 -9.86
CA THR A 77 15.15 14.67 -10.48
C THR A 77 14.15 14.10 -11.49
N GLU A 78 14.45 14.22 -12.79
CA GLU A 78 13.89 13.31 -13.78
C GLU A 78 14.05 11.89 -13.23
N SER A 79 12.96 11.13 -13.15
CA SER A 79 13.01 9.72 -12.78
C SER A 79 14.11 9.03 -13.57
N ALA A 80 15.03 8.37 -12.88
CA ALA A 80 16.14 7.67 -13.52
C ALA A 80 15.69 6.36 -14.21
N LEU A 81 14.39 6.05 -14.15
CA LEU A 81 13.81 4.83 -14.70
C LEU A 81 13.84 4.83 -16.23
N ASP A 82 14.16 3.66 -16.79
CA ASP A 82 14.14 3.47 -18.24
C ASP A 82 12.69 3.33 -18.72
N THR A 83 12.19 4.38 -19.38
CA THR A 83 10.83 4.45 -19.94
C THR A 83 10.74 3.94 -21.39
N SER A 84 11.77 3.25 -21.89
CA SER A 84 11.81 2.78 -23.28
C SER A 84 10.87 1.60 -23.58
N SER A 85 10.47 0.84 -22.55
CA SER A 85 9.50 -0.25 -22.66
C SER A 85 8.94 -0.63 -21.28
N PRO A 86 7.77 -1.29 -21.21
CA PRO A 86 7.23 -1.82 -19.96
C PRO A 86 8.20 -2.75 -19.22
N LEU A 87 8.95 -3.57 -19.96
CA LEU A 87 9.95 -4.47 -19.39
C LEU A 87 11.10 -3.72 -18.72
N ALA A 88 11.73 -2.79 -19.44
CA ALA A 88 12.85 -2.01 -18.92
C ALA A 88 12.43 -1.19 -17.70
N PHE A 89 11.20 -0.67 -17.72
CA PHE A 89 10.64 0.07 -16.60
C PHE A 89 10.44 -0.83 -15.36
N LEU A 90 9.82 -2.01 -15.51
CA LEU A 90 9.64 -2.95 -14.41
C LEU A 90 10.97 -3.43 -13.81
N GLU A 91 11.95 -3.76 -14.67
CA GLU A 91 13.30 -4.13 -14.22
C GLU A 91 13.96 -2.99 -13.44
N GLY A 92 13.76 -1.74 -13.86
CA GLY A 92 14.26 -0.55 -13.18
C GLY A 92 13.60 -0.33 -11.81
N VAL A 93 12.26 -0.26 -11.76
CA VAL A 93 11.52 0.07 -10.53
C VAL A 93 11.70 -1.02 -9.46
N SER A 94 11.74 -2.29 -9.85
CA SER A 94 11.93 -3.41 -8.91
C SER A 94 13.28 -3.40 -8.19
N GLN A 95 14.31 -2.83 -8.83
CA GLN A 95 15.69 -2.77 -8.35
C GLN A 95 16.02 -1.50 -7.56
N LEU A 96 15.10 -0.53 -7.45
CA LEU A 96 15.37 0.69 -6.69
C LEU A 96 15.68 0.37 -5.22
N ASP A 97 16.69 1.06 -4.68
CA ASP A 97 17.03 1.02 -3.26
C ASP A 97 15.93 1.70 -2.43
N GLN A 98 15.28 2.73 -2.98
CA GLN A 98 14.14 3.40 -2.38
C GLN A 98 12.91 3.28 -3.28
N ARG A 99 11.84 2.67 -2.75
CA ARG A 99 10.57 2.50 -3.45
C ARG A 99 9.44 2.14 -2.49
N SER A 100 8.21 2.37 -2.92
CA SER A 100 7.03 1.88 -2.22
C SER A 100 6.45 0.64 -2.93
N VAL A 101 5.84 -0.23 -2.15
CA VAL A 101 5.05 -1.38 -2.60
C VAL A 101 3.67 -1.24 -2.01
N GLU A 102 2.64 -1.26 -2.84
CA GLU A 102 1.28 -1.44 -2.39
C GLU A 102 0.82 -2.83 -2.80
N TYR A 103 0.31 -3.57 -1.83
CA TYR A 103 -0.11 -4.95 -2.00
C TYR A 103 -1.50 -5.12 -1.41
N ALA A 104 -2.40 -5.74 -2.16
CA ALA A 104 -3.69 -6.18 -1.66
C ALA A 104 -3.93 -7.63 -2.07
N SER A 105 -4.49 -8.41 -1.16
CA SER A 105 -4.92 -9.78 -1.40
C SER A 105 -6.33 -9.95 -0.87
N PHE A 106 -7.22 -10.48 -1.70
CA PHE A 106 -8.61 -10.65 -1.32
C PHE A 106 -9.18 -12.00 -1.73
N VAL A 107 -10.11 -12.48 -0.92
CA VAL A 107 -10.93 -13.65 -1.22
C VAL A 107 -12.39 -13.26 -1.07
N ILE A 108 -13.16 -13.44 -2.13
CA ILE A 108 -14.60 -13.19 -2.14
C ILE A 108 -15.29 -14.55 -2.12
N VAL A 109 -16.18 -14.77 -1.15
CA VAL A 109 -17.05 -15.96 -1.05
C VAL A 109 -18.49 -15.50 -0.88
N GLY A 110 -19.30 -15.59 -1.93
CA GLY A 110 -20.67 -15.07 -1.90
C GLY A 110 -20.70 -13.54 -1.75
N GLU A 111 -21.24 -13.05 -0.62
CA GLU A 111 -21.29 -11.62 -0.26
C GLU A 111 -20.16 -11.20 0.71
N GLU A 112 -19.38 -12.16 1.21
CA GLU A 112 -18.28 -11.91 2.13
C GLU A 112 -16.97 -11.67 1.36
N MET A 113 -16.21 -10.66 1.79
CA MET A 113 -14.88 -10.36 1.27
C MET A 113 -13.90 -10.33 2.44
N ASP A 114 -12.89 -11.17 2.37
CA ASP A 114 -11.69 -11.07 3.20
C ASP A 114 -10.63 -10.28 2.42
N LEU A 115 -10.03 -9.27 3.05
CA LEU A 115 -9.07 -8.36 2.45
C LEU A 115 -7.90 -8.14 3.40
N ILE A 116 -6.70 -8.32 2.87
CA ILE A 116 -5.47 -7.85 3.48
C ILE A 116 -4.87 -6.83 2.54
N SER A 117 -4.58 -5.64 3.06
CA SER A 117 -3.82 -4.60 2.35
C SER A 117 -2.55 -4.28 3.12
N GLN A 118 -1.44 -4.13 2.41
CA GLN A 118 -0.14 -3.79 2.94
C GLN A 118 0.51 -2.73 2.07
N ASN A 119 1.08 -1.71 2.72
CA ASN A 119 1.91 -0.71 2.08
C ASN A 119 3.30 -0.78 2.71
N SER A 120 4.33 -0.93 1.88
CA SER A 120 5.71 -1.05 2.34
C SER A 120 6.57 0.02 1.68
N LEU A 121 7.18 0.87 2.49
CA LEU A 121 8.26 1.75 2.04
C LEU A 121 9.59 1.01 2.24
N LYS A 122 10.38 0.89 1.19
CA LYS A 122 11.75 0.37 1.21
C LYS A 122 12.75 1.53 1.19
N ASP A 123 13.78 1.43 2.02
CA ASP A 123 14.97 2.28 2.02
C ASP A 123 16.22 1.42 2.29
N GLY A 124 16.86 0.96 1.22
CA GLY A 124 17.96 0.00 1.28
C GLY A 124 17.49 -1.36 1.81
N ASP A 125 18.01 -1.76 2.97
CA ASP A 125 17.61 -2.96 3.71
C ASP A 125 16.55 -2.70 4.79
N LYS A 126 16.07 -1.45 4.90
CA LYS A 126 15.01 -1.06 5.84
C LYS A 126 13.66 -1.05 5.15
N TYR A 127 12.64 -1.42 5.91
CA TYR A 127 11.26 -1.45 5.48
C TYR A 127 10.36 -0.85 6.55
N TYR A 128 9.42 -0.02 6.13
CA TYR A 128 8.28 0.36 6.94
C TYR A 128 7.04 -0.22 6.29
N THR A 129 6.48 -1.27 6.90
CA THR A 129 5.31 -1.96 6.37
C THR A 129 4.11 -1.70 7.27
N ALA A 130 3.12 -1.00 6.72
CA ALA A 130 1.81 -0.84 7.31
C ALA A 130 0.88 -1.92 6.74
N GLN A 131 0.19 -2.65 7.61
CA GLN A 131 -0.81 -3.65 7.27
C GLN A 131 -2.18 -3.19 7.77
N LEU A 132 -3.12 -3.13 6.84
CA LEU A 132 -4.53 -2.94 7.10
C LEU A 132 -5.25 -4.27 6.86
N ARG A 133 -5.85 -4.81 7.92
CA ARG A 133 -6.67 -6.02 7.85
C ARG A 133 -8.03 -5.73 8.46
N PRO A 134 -8.96 -5.16 7.69
CA PRO A 134 -10.29 -4.91 8.20
C PRO A 134 -10.91 -6.24 8.65
N PRO A 135 -11.61 -6.27 9.78
CA PRO A 135 -11.98 -5.11 10.59
C PRO A 135 -11.06 -4.84 11.80
N TYR A 136 -9.90 -5.50 11.88
CA TYR A 136 -8.93 -5.38 12.97
C TYR A 136 -8.18 -4.03 12.95
N LEU A 137 -7.47 -3.73 14.04
CA LEU A 137 -6.63 -2.53 14.09
C LEU A 137 -5.58 -2.59 12.98
N PRO A 138 -5.29 -1.47 12.32
CA PRO A 138 -4.09 -1.37 11.51
C PRO A 138 -2.86 -1.66 12.36
N SER A 139 -1.80 -2.13 11.72
CA SER A 139 -0.51 -2.36 12.37
C SER A 139 0.60 -1.87 11.45
N ALA A 140 1.69 -1.37 12.02
CA ALA A 140 2.86 -0.97 11.27
C ALA A 140 4.14 -1.44 11.94
N ILE A 141 5.07 -1.93 11.13
CA ILE A 141 6.37 -2.40 11.57
C ILE A 141 7.47 -1.73 10.76
N PHE A 142 8.43 -1.19 11.48
CA PHE A 142 9.76 -0.93 10.96
C PHE A 142 10.58 -2.19 11.07
N SER A 143 11.24 -2.59 9.99
CA SER A 143 12.12 -3.76 9.99
C SER A 143 13.40 -3.51 9.21
N ARG A 144 14.47 -4.19 9.60
CA ARG A 144 15.64 -4.39 8.75
C ARG A 144 15.62 -5.83 8.25
N SER A 145 15.69 -6.01 6.95
CA SER A 145 15.55 -7.30 6.29
C SER A 145 16.48 -7.45 5.09
N ASP A 146 17.02 -8.66 4.94
CA ASP A 146 17.68 -9.14 3.72
C ASP A 146 16.70 -9.86 2.78
N ARG A 147 15.39 -9.70 3.01
CA ARG A 147 14.25 -10.40 2.39
C ARG A 147 14.15 -11.89 2.69
N GLU A 148 15.21 -12.52 3.21
CA GLU A 148 15.20 -13.91 3.68
C GLU A 148 14.81 -14.03 5.16
N SER A 149 15.15 -13.01 5.94
CA SER A 149 14.88 -12.94 7.36
C SER A 149 14.70 -11.50 7.83
N ILE A 150 14.04 -11.32 8.97
CA ILE A 150 13.97 -10.05 9.67
C ILE A 150 15.11 -10.03 10.70
N GLN A 151 16.02 -9.07 10.61
CA GLN A 151 17.12 -8.93 11.56
C GLN A 151 16.75 -8.07 12.76
N GLU A 152 15.93 -7.04 12.54
CA GLU A 152 15.45 -6.12 13.57
C GLU A 152 14.02 -5.74 13.22
N ALA A 153 13.17 -5.59 14.25
CA ALA A 153 11.78 -5.20 14.10
C ALA A 153 11.37 -4.26 15.23
N HIS A 154 10.63 -3.19 14.89
CA HIS A 154 10.14 -2.20 15.82
C HIS A 154 8.73 -1.76 15.44
N ILE A 155 7.92 -1.41 16.45
CA ILE A 155 6.63 -0.73 16.26
C ILE A 155 6.76 0.70 16.75
N SER A 156 6.25 1.66 15.98
CA SER A 156 6.12 3.04 16.41
C SER A 156 5.06 3.19 17.50
N VAL A 157 5.42 3.83 18.60
CA VAL A 157 4.45 4.16 19.64
C VAL A 157 3.44 5.20 19.13
N ASP A 158 3.87 6.11 18.26
CA ASP A 158 2.98 7.12 17.66
C ASP A 158 1.89 6.45 16.79
N ASP A 159 2.26 5.43 16.01
CA ASP A 159 1.30 4.68 15.19
C ASP A 159 0.32 3.89 16.07
N LEU A 160 0.81 3.25 17.14
CA LEU A 160 -0.06 2.56 18.11
C LEU A 160 -1.06 3.53 18.76
N ILE A 161 -0.63 4.74 19.11
CA ILE A 161 -1.51 5.76 19.68
C ILE A 161 -2.58 6.17 18.67
N GLN A 162 -2.18 6.40 17.42
CA GLN A 162 -3.08 6.78 16.34
C GLN A 162 -4.11 5.67 16.07
N TYR A 163 -3.68 4.42 15.95
CA TYR A 163 -4.58 3.29 15.73
C TYR A 163 -5.57 3.09 16.88
N ALA A 164 -5.11 3.25 18.13
CA ALA A 164 -6.01 3.20 19.28
C ALA A 164 -7.05 4.34 19.24
N ALA A 165 -6.63 5.56 18.90
CA ALA A 165 -7.53 6.69 18.75
C ALA A 165 -8.59 6.45 17.65
N ASP A 166 -8.15 5.97 16.49
CA ASP A 166 -9.01 5.70 15.34
C ASP A 166 -10.02 4.59 15.64
N ALA A 167 -9.60 3.51 16.32
CA ALA A 167 -10.50 2.45 16.76
C ALA A 167 -11.56 2.94 17.75
N LEU A 168 -11.16 3.73 18.75
CA LEU A 168 -12.10 4.29 19.73
C LEU A 168 -13.09 5.26 19.09
N ASN A 169 -12.69 5.95 18.03
CA ASN A 169 -13.55 6.85 17.27
C ASN A 169 -14.51 6.11 16.32
N THR A 170 -14.00 5.12 15.59
CA THR A 170 -14.74 4.44 14.52
C THR A 170 -15.56 3.24 14.99
N GLN A 171 -15.10 2.53 16.02
CA GLN A 171 -15.72 1.30 16.53
C GLN A 171 -15.78 1.29 18.08
N PRO A 172 -16.34 2.34 18.73
CA PRO A 172 -16.35 2.47 20.19
C PRO A 172 -17.02 1.30 20.91
N GLN A 173 -18.03 0.68 20.30
CA GLN A 173 -18.74 -0.47 20.87
C GLN A 173 -17.88 -1.73 21.02
N ILE A 174 -16.74 -1.78 20.32
CA ILE A 174 -15.77 -2.87 20.39
C ILE A 174 -14.64 -2.52 21.36
N TYR A 175 -14.12 -1.29 21.26
CA TYR A 175 -12.85 -0.94 21.89
C TYR A 175 -12.97 -0.18 23.22
N VAL A 176 -14.12 0.46 23.52
CA VAL A 176 -14.36 1.09 24.83
C VAL A 176 -14.48 0.03 25.92
N GLY A 177 -13.80 0.26 27.04
CA GLY A 177 -13.70 -0.65 28.18
C GLY A 177 -12.72 -1.81 27.96
N THR A 178 -11.85 -1.71 26.96
CA THR A 178 -10.82 -2.69 26.63
C THR A 178 -9.41 -2.13 26.80
N VAL A 179 -8.41 -2.98 26.61
CA VAL A 179 -6.99 -2.60 26.65
C VAL A 179 -6.63 -1.47 25.67
N VAL A 180 -7.37 -1.32 24.57
CA VAL A 180 -7.18 -0.23 23.60
C VAL A 180 -7.52 1.12 24.23
N GLU A 181 -8.62 1.20 24.98
CA GLU A 181 -8.99 2.41 25.73
C GLU A 181 -7.98 2.67 26.85
N ASP A 182 -7.60 1.65 27.62
CA ASP A 182 -6.64 1.78 28.72
C ASP A 182 -5.29 2.32 28.22
N PHE A 183 -4.79 1.80 27.09
CA PHE A 183 -3.58 2.30 26.44
C PHE A 183 -3.74 3.74 25.96
N TYR A 184 -4.82 4.06 25.25
CA TYR A 184 -5.05 5.41 24.74
C TYR A 184 -5.16 6.45 25.87
N VAL A 185 -5.83 6.13 26.98
CA VAL A 185 -5.94 7.02 28.14
C VAL A 185 -4.56 7.24 28.78
N PHE A 186 -3.76 6.17 28.93
CA PHE A 186 -2.39 6.29 29.44
C PHE A 186 -1.54 7.23 28.57
N THR A 187 -1.67 7.14 27.24
CA THR A 187 -0.85 7.94 26.33
C THR A 187 -1.22 9.43 26.36
N GLN A 188 -2.47 9.79 26.67
CA GLN A 188 -2.87 11.20 26.85
C GLN A 188 -2.12 11.88 28.01
N GLU A 189 -1.78 11.14 29.06
CA GLU A 189 -1.06 11.68 30.22
C GLU A 189 0.47 11.67 30.04
N ASN A 190 0.99 10.82 29.15
CA ASN A 190 2.42 10.55 28.98
C ASN A 190 2.93 10.79 27.54
N TYR A 191 2.20 11.58 26.74
CA TYR A 191 2.50 11.77 25.32
C TYR A 191 3.93 12.27 25.07
N ASN A 192 4.42 13.22 25.87
CA ASN A 192 5.76 13.79 25.68
C ASN A 192 6.88 12.77 25.89
N GLU A 193 6.68 11.80 26.78
CA GLU A 193 7.61 10.71 27.07
C GLU A 193 7.57 9.59 26.01
N LEU A 194 6.44 9.47 25.30
CA LEU A 194 6.16 8.44 24.31
C LEU A 194 6.44 8.88 22.87
N GLN A 195 6.33 10.18 22.57
CA GLN A 195 6.44 10.71 21.21
C GLN A 195 7.80 10.36 20.57
N GLY A 196 7.76 9.85 19.34
CA GLY A 196 8.94 9.45 18.57
C GLY A 196 9.68 8.23 19.13
N LYS A 197 9.07 7.49 20.06
CA LYS A 197 9.60 6.24 20.58
C LYS A 197 9.14 5.06 19.75
N VAL A 198 9.97 4.02 19.74
CA VAL A 198 9.64 2.74 19.14
C VAL A 198 9.83 1.61 20.15
N VAL A 199 9.08 0.53 19.99
CA VAL A 199 9.19 -0.67 20.82
C VAL A 199 9.83 -1.77 20.00
N GLN A 200 10.94 -2.32 20.49
CA GLN A 200 11.62 -3.46 19.86
C GLN A 200 10.76 -4.72 20.00
N LEU A 201 10.55 -5.41 18.88
CA LEU A 201 9.90 -6.71 18.83
C LEU A 201 10.92 -7.84 18.76
N ASP A 202 10.50 -9.03 19.16
CA ASP A 202 11.24 -10.24 18.81
C ASP A 202 11.09 -10.50 17.30
N SER A 203 12.19 -10.43 16.56
CA SER A 203 12.25 -10.73 15.12
C SER A 203 11.84 -12.17 14.77
N THR A 204 11.82 -13.08 15.74
CA THR A 204 11.52 -14.51 15.58
C THR A 204 10.12 -14.92 16.05
N GLU A 205 9.46 -14.07 16.85
CA GLU A 205 8.11 -14.35 17.35
C GLU A 205 7.06 -13.49 16.61
N GLY A 206 6.06 -14.14 16.04
CA GLY A 206 4.79 -13.49 15.69
C GLY A 206 4.48 -13.30 14.20
N GLY A 207 3.20 -13.03 13.95
CA GLY A 207 2.56 -13.07 12.63
C GLY A 207 2.92 -11.93 11.66
N LEU A 208 3.27 -10.74 12.17
CA LEU A 208 3.56 -9.58 11.31
C LEU A 208 4.91 -9.72 10.59
N ASN A 209 5.94 -10.25 11.25
CA ASN A 209 7.22 -10.54 10.60
C ASN A 209 7.05 -11.62 9.52
N SER A 210 6.26 -12.66 9.78
CA SER A 210 5.93 -13.67 8.75
C SER A 210 5.11 -13.09 7.59
N ALA A 211 4.16 -12.18 7.87
CA ALA A 211 3.36 -11.52 6.84
C ALA A 211 4.22 -10.63 5.93
N ASN A 212 5.23 -9.95 6.48
CA ASN A 212 6.20 -9.17 5.69
C ASN A 212 7.04 -10.07 4.78
N LEU A 213 7.53 -11.20 5.29
CA LEU A 213 8.29 -12.15 4.47
C LEU A 213 7.41 -12.76 3.37
N GLU A 214 6.15 -13.11 3.66
CA GLU A 214 5.20 -13.58 2.66
C GLU A 214 4.96 -12.53 1.57
N MET A 215 4.79 -11.26 1.95
CA MET A 215 4.68 -10.14 1.01
C MET A 215 5.92 -10.02 0.11
N PHE A 216 7.13 -10.12 0.66
CA PHE A 216 8.36 -10.09 -0.15
C PHE A 216 8.41 -11.26 -1.13
N ARG A 217 8.02 -12.47 -0.71
CA ARG A 217 7.94 -13.63 -1.62
C ARG A 217 6.90 -13.43 -2.71
N MET A 218 5.73 -12.90 -2.36
CA MET A 218 4.67 -12.63 -3.32
C MET A 218 5.12 -11.60 -4.35
N GLU A 219 5.76 -10.53 -3.88
CA GLU A 219 6.33 -9.50 -4.72
C GLU A 219 7.41 -10.07 -5.68
N ASP A 220 8.35 -10.85 -5.16
CA ASP A 220 9.42 -11.49 -5.96
C ASP A 220 8.81 -12.39 -7.04
N TYR A 221 7.88 -13.27 -6.66
CA TYR A 221 7.18 -14.17 -7.57
C TYR A 221 6.45 -13.41 -8.68
N LEU A 222 5.64 -12.41 -8.31
CA LEU A 222 4.84 -11.64 -9.26
C LEU A 222 5.72 -10.81 -10.21
N THR A 223 6.79 -10.23 -9.68
CA THR A 223 7.75 -9.44 -10.47
C THR A 223 8.53 -10.33 -11.44
N GLU A 224 9.01 -11.50 -11.01
CA GLU A 224 9.73 -12.43 -11.88
C GLU A 224 8.85 -12.99 -13.00
N VAL A 225 7.61 -13.38 -12.68
CA VAL A 225 6.65 -13.84 -13.70
C VAL A 225 6.35 -12.73 -14.69
N ALA A 226 6.14 -11.49 -14.22
CA ALA A 226 5.90 -10.35 -15.08
C ALA A 226 7.10 -10.03 -15.99
N ILE A 227 8.33 -10.03 -15.45
CA ILE A 227 9.57 -9.82 -16.24
C ILE A 227 9.71 -10.88 -17.32
N GLU A 228 9.56 -12.17 -16.98
CA GLU A 228 9.67 -13.26 -17.95
C GLU A 228 8.58 -13.14 -19.03
N TRP A 229 7.34 -12.85 -18.64
CA TRP A 229 6.21 -12.68 -19.56
C TRP A 229 6.40 -11.48 -20.50
N LEU A 230 6.87 -10.34 -20.00
CA LEU A 230 7.18 -9.15 -20.79
C LEU A 230 8.40 -9.33 -21.71
N GLY A 231 9.22 -10.36 -21.48
CA GLY A 231 10.30 -10.77 -22.37
C GLY A 231 9.84 -11.29 -23.74
N HIS A 232 8.54 -11.55 -23.91
CA HIS A 232 7.95 -12.04 -25.15
C HIS A 232 7.46 -10.92 -26.07
N GLU A 233 7.89 -10.95 -27.33
CA GLU A 233 7.56 -9.91 -28.32
C GLU A 233 6.04 -9.80 -28.57
N GLU A 234 5.32 -10.91 -28.55
CA GLU A 234 3.85 -10.93 -28.68
C GLU A 234 3.12 -10.20 -27.53
N VAL A 235 3.73 -10.15 -26.34
CA VAL A 235 3.18 -9.45 -25.17
C VAL A 235 3.43 -7.94 -25.29
N LEU A 236 4.67 -7.54 -25.60
CA LEU A 236 5.02 -6.12 -25.77
C LEU A 236 4.17 -5.46 -26.87
N ASN A 237 3.87 -6.18 -27.95
CA ASN A 237 3.01 -5.68 -29.03
C ASN A 237 1.51 -5.60 -28.66
N ALA A 238 1.10 -6.19 -27.54
CA ALA A 238 -0.29 -6.20 -27.07
C ALA A 238 -0.61 -5.05 -26.11
N PHE A 239 0.39 -4.24 -25.73
CA PHE A 239 0.16 -3.05 -24.93
C PHE A 239 -0.63 -2.00 -25.71
N GLU A 240 -1.58 -1.38 -25.02
CA GLU A 240 -2.39 -0.28 -25.52
C GLU A 240 -2.15 0.94 -24.63
N ALA A 241 -1.96 2.10 -25.26
CA ALA A 241 -1.88 3.36 -24.52
C ALA A 241 -3.23 3.66 -23.85
N ASN A 242 -3.19 4.13 -22.61
CA ASN A 242 -4.34 4.62 -21.86
C ASN A 242 -4.04 6.02 -21.26
N GLU A 243 -4.95 6.54 -20.44
CA GLU A 243 -4.77 7.85 -19.78
C GLU A 243 -3.65 7.85 -18.72
N MET A 244 -3.23 6.68 -18.26
CA MET A 244 -2.24 6.48 -17.20
C MET A 244 -0.91 5.92 -17.75
N GLY A 245 -0.66 5.95 -19.07
CA GLY A 245 0.51 5.34 -19.70
C GLY A 245 0.16 4.18 -20.64
N GLU A 246 0.58 2.96 -20.32
CA GLU A 246 0.39 1.78 -21.16
C GLU A 246 -0.16 0.59 -20.35
N GLN A 247 -1.16 -0.10 -20.91
CA GLN A 247 -1.78 -1.27 -20.27
C GLN A 247 -1.84 -2.50 -21.17
N VAL A 248 -1.88 -3.67 -20.56
CA VAL A 248 -2.14 -4.94 -21.26
C VAL A 248 -3.06 -5.83 -20.43
N MET A 249 -3.99 -6.51 -21.12
CA MET A 249 -4.87 -7.49 -20.50
C MET A 249 -4.19 -8.86 -20.45
N ILE A 250 -4.16 -9.48 -19.28
CA ILE A 250 -3.73 -10.87 -19.10
C ILE A 250 -4.95 -11.77 -19.39
N ALA A 251 -5.16 -12.05 -20.68
CA ALA A 251 -6.27 -12.88 -21.16
C ALA A 251 -5.95 -13.51 -22.52
N GLY A 252 -6.74 -14.50 -22.94
CA GLY A 252 -6.56 -15.15 -24.26
C GLY A 252 -5.22 -15.85 -24.40
N ASP A 253 -4.59 -15.75 -25.59
CA ASP A 253 -3.34 -16.45 -25.88
C ASP A 253 -2.15 -15.90 -25.05
N ILE A 254 -2.06 -14.57 -24.87
CA ILE A 254 -1.03 -13.95 -24.01
C ILE A 254 -1.27 -14.25 -22.53
N GLY A 255 -2.53 -14.35 -22.10
CA GLY A 255 -2.88 -14.80 -20.75
C GLY A 255 -2.54 -16.28 -20.53
N ALA A 256 -2.70 -17.14 -21.54
CA ALA A 256 -2.28 -18.53 -21.46
C ALA A 256 -0.75 -18.66 -21.26
N LEU A 257 0.03 -17.83 -21.96
CA LEU A 257 1.48 -17.72 -21.76
C LEU A 257 1.83 -17.26 -20.34
N TYR A 258 1.16 -16.22 -19.82
CA TYR A 258 1.36 -15.77 -18.43
C TYR A 258 1.15 -16.92 -17.44
N ASN A 259 0.06 -17.67 -17.61
CA ASN A 259 -0.27 -18.80 -16.73
C ASN A 259 0.75 -19.95 -16.84
N GLU A 260 1.30 -20.21 -18.02
CA GLU A 260 2.37 -21.21 -18.20
C GLU A 260 3.64 -20.83 -17.43
N ILE A 261 4.07 -19.58 -17.56
CA ILE A 261 5.23 -19.02 -16.83
C ILE A 261 4.97 -19.04 -15.32
N ALA A 262 3.82 -18.52 -14.90
CA ALA A 262 3.39 -18.49 -13.50
C ALA A 262 3.44 -19.90 -12.88
N GLN A 263 2.86 -20.91 -13.55
CA GLN A 263 2.88 -22.31 -13.10
C GLN A 263 4.29 -22.90 -13.02
N ALA A 264 5.15 -22.63 -14.01
CA ALA A 264 6.53 -23.10 -14.00
C ALA A 264 7.33 -22.53 -12.82
N LYS A 265 7.02 -21.29 -12.41
CA LYS A 265 7.64 -20.59 -11.29
C LYS A 265 7.15 -21.03 -9.90
N GLN A 266 5.97 -21.64 -9.78
CA GLN A 266 5.39 -22.00 -8.48
C GLN A 266 6.30 -22.90 -7.63
N GLU A 267 7.03 -23.82 -8.25
CA GLU A 267 7.93 -24.74 -7.53
C GLU A 267 9.12 -24.02 -6.86
N GLU A 268 9.44 -22.81 -7.29
CA GLU A 268 10.50 -21.96 -6.73
C GLU A 268 10.05 -21.21 -5.46
N TYR A 269 8.73 -21.13 -5.20
CA TYR A 269 8.11 -20.37 -4.10
C TYR A 269 7.20 -21.24 -3.22
N PRO A 270 7.71 -22.30 -2.55
CA PRO A 270 6.91 -23.21 -1.75
C PRO A 270 6.18 -22.53 -0.56
N GLU A 271 6.67 -21.39 -0.09
CA GLU A 271 6.06 -20.58 0.97
C GLU A 271 4.72 -19.97 0.55
N LEU A 272 4.49 -19.80 -0.76
CA LEU A 272 3.24 -19.25 -1.32
C LEU A 272 2.20 -20.34 -1.61
N SER A 273 2.36 -21.55 -1.06
CA SER A 273 1.48 -22.68 -1.36
C SER A 273 0.01 -22.38 -1.07
N GLU A 274 -0.31 -21.63 -0.01
CA GLU A 274 -1.70 -21.27 0.29
C GLU A 274 -2.31 -20.39 -0.81
N PHE A 275 -1.54 -19.46 -1.37
CA PHE A 275 -1.99 -18.65 -2.49
C PHE A 275 -2.23 -19.52 -3.73
N PHE A 276 -1.30 -20.43 -4.05
CA PHE A 276 -1.44 -21.34 -5.19
C PHE A 276 -2.60 -22.34 -5.03
N GLU A 277 -2.86 -22.80 -3.82
CA GLU A 277 -4.00 -23.66 -3.50
C GLU A 277 -5.33 -22.93 -3.69
N ARG A 278 -5.37 -21.62 -3.43
CA ARG A 278 -6.56 -20.79 -3.64
C ARG A 278 -6.77 -20.50 -5.12
N ALA A 279 -5.73 -20.16 -5.88
CA ALA A 279 -5.80 -19.85 -7.32
C ALA A 279 -5.91 -21.12 -8.20
N THR A 280 -7.03 -21.83 -8.10
CA THR A 280 -7.23 -23.15 -8.75
C THR A 280 -7.56 -23.09 -10.25
N THR A 281 -7.84 -21.91 -10.78
CA THR A 281 -8.09 -21.70 -12.21
C THR A 281 -7.06 -20.74 -12.82
N ALA A 282 -7.16 -20.54 -14.14
CA ALA A 282 -6.29 -19.61 -14.84
C ALA A 282 -6.45 -18.20 -14.26
N ILE A 283 -5.32 -17.55 -14.01
CA ILE A 283 -5.23 -16.16 -13.59
C ILE A 283 -5.53 -15.28 -14.80
N GLU A 284 -6.49 -14.38 -14.65
CA GLU A 284 -6.76 -13.28 -15.57
C GLU A 284 -6.47 -11.95 -14.87
N GLY A 285 -6.25 -10.88 -15.64
CA GLY A 285 -5.89 -9.62 -15.00
C GLY A 285 -5.53 -8.50 -15.96
N THR A 286 -4.93 -7.46 -15.40
CA THR A 286 -4.38 -6.31 -16.12
C THR A 286 -3.03 -5.94 -15.54
N MET A 287 -2.11 -5.54 -16.40
CA MET A 287 -0.87 -4.88 -16.03
C MET A 287 -0.86 -3.47 -16.62
N ASN A 288 -0.38 -2.50 -15.86
CA ASN A 288 -0.32 -1.09 -16.23
C ASN A 288 1.05 -0.51 -15.90
N VAL A 289 1.53 0.39 -16.75
CA VAL A 289 2.76 1.15 -16.53
C VAL A 289 2.45 2.62 -16.70
N ASP A 290 2.64 3.37 -15.62
CA ASP A 290 2.55 4.82 -15.57
C ASP A 290 3.97 5.40 -15.47
N TYR A 291 4.51 5.74 -16.64
CA TYR A 291 5.86 6.29 -16.77
C TYR A 291 6.00 7.68 -16.15
N GLU A 292 4.91 8.48 -16.10
CA GLU A 292 4.95 9.84 -15.59
C GLU A 292 5.04 9.83 -14.06
N ASN A 293 4.30 8.94 -13.42
CA ASN A 293 4.25 8.83 -11.97
C ASN A 293 5.23 7.79 -11.40
N GLY A 294 6.00 7.09 -12.24
CA GLY A 294 6.95 6.09 -11.76
C GLY A 294 6.28 4.84 -11.19
N VAL A 295 5.12 4.44 -11.71
CA VAL A 295 4.30 3.33 -11.18
C VAL A 295 4.21 2.16 -12.14
N PHE A 296 4.51 0.97 -11.64
CA PHE A 296 4.12 -0.30 -12.25
C PHE A 296 2.97 -0.90 -11.43
N GLY A 297 1.88 -1.31 -12.09
CA GLY A 297 0.71 -1.88 -11.43
C GLY A 297 0.29 -3.20 -12.06
N MET A 298 -0.19 -4.12 -11.24
CA MET A 298 -0.74 -5.40 -11.69
C MET A 298 -1.92 -5.80 -10.81
N GLY A 299 -3.06 -6.08 -11.45
CA GLY A 299 -4.26 -6.62 -10.82
C GLY A 299 -4.62 -7.98 -11.40
N LEU A 300 -4.67 -9.00 -10.56
CA LEU A 300 -4.87 -10.41 -10.93
C LEU A 300 -6.08 -10.99 -10.22
N VAL A 301 -6.83 -11.84 -10.91
CA VAL A 301 -7.99 -12.56 -10.38
C VAL A 301 -7.99 -14.00 -10.89
N ALA A 302 -8.15 -14.94 -9.96
CA ALA A 302 -8.47 -16.32 -10.24
C ALA A 302 -9.94 -16.59 -9.86
N MET A 303 -10.70 -17.15 -10.80
CA MET A 303 -12.11 -17.53 -10.61
C MET A 303 -12.17 -18.98 -10.15
N ASN A 304 -12.11 -19.24 -8.84
CA ASN A 304 -11.91 -20.59 -8.32
C ASN A 304 -13.14 -21.48 -8.57
N ASP A 305 -14.33 -20.94 -8.34
CA ASP A 305 -15.62 -21.52 -8.74
C ASP A 305 -16.69 -20.41 -8.94
N GLU A 306 -17.99 -20.77 -9.04
CA GLU A 306 -19.06 -19.79 -9.28
C GLU A 306 -19.26 -18.81 -8.10
N GLU A 307 -18.81 -19.17 -6.89
CA GLU A 307 -19.08 -18.43 -5.65
C GLU A 307 -17.80 -17.86 -5.01
N GLN A 308 -16.62 -18.38 -5.38
CA GLN A 308 -15.34 -17.98 -4.84
C GLN A 308 -14.40 -17.35 -5.89
N LYS A 309 -13.85 -16.18 -5.54
CA LYS A 309 -12.79 -15.50 -6.30
C LYS A 309 -11.63 -15.18 -5.39
N THR A 310 -10.42 -15.29 -5.91
CA THR A 310 -9.21 -14.79 -5.24
C THR A 310 -8.58 -13.76 -6.15
N GLY A 311 -8.15 -12.64 -5.60
CA GLY A 311 -7.43 -11.63 -6.36
C GLY A 311 -6.27 -11.02 -5.59
N ILE A 312 -5.36 -10.45 -6.35
CA ILE A 312 -4.19 -9.74 -5.86
C ILE A 312 -4.04 -8.45 -6.65
N GLU A 313 -3.68 -7.39 -5.97
CA GLU A 313 -3.16 -6.17 -6.57
C GLU A 313 -1.75 -5.90 -6.05
N LEU A 314 -0.84 -5.50 -6.95
CA LEU A 314 0.53 -5.14 -6.64
C LEU A 314 0.87 -3.87 -7.40
N TYR A 315 1.37 -2.85 -6.69
CA TYR A 315 1.95 -1.65 -7.28
C TYR A 315 3.37 -1.47 -6.77
N LEU A 316 4.29 -1.19 -7.69
CA LEU A 316 5.67 -0.79 -7.40
C LEU A 316 5.80 0.67 -7.80
N LEU A 317 6.18 1.52 -6.85
CA LEU A 317 6.22 2.97 -7.04
C LEU A 317 7.62 3.48 -6.72
N GLU A 318 8.17 4.32 -7.60
CA GLU A 318 9.30 5.16 -7.23
C GLU A 318 8.91 6.05 -6.04
N SER A 319 9.73 6.04 -4.99
CA SER A 319 9.46 6.79 -3.77
C SER A 319 10.76 7.36 -3.20
N ALA A 320 10.70 8.60 -2.74
CA ALA A 320 11.79 9.29 -2.07
C ALA A 320 11.48 9.39 -0.57
N GLY A 321 11.47 8.26 0.12
CA GLY A 321 11.30 8.17 1.56
C GLY A 321 12.57 7.64 2.22
N THR A 322 12.96 8.22 3.36
CA THR A 322 14.09 7.71 4.17
C THR A 322 13.57 7.19 5.50
N ILE A 323 14.00 5.99 5.86
CA ILE A 323 13.64 5.36 7.13
C ILE A 323 14.75 5.66 8.14
N ILE A 324 14.34 6.28 9.27
CA ILE A 324 15.26 6.67 10.34
C ILE A 324 16.04 5.48 10.89
N ASP A 325 17.24 5.74 11.39
CA ASP A 325 17.98 4.77 12.19
C ASP A 325 17.45 4.75 13.62
N PHE A 326 17.19 3.55 14.15
CA PHE A 326 16.82 3.38 15.54
C PHE A 326 18.05 3.41 16.43
N THR A 327 18.07 4.36 17.36
CA THR A 327 19.13 4.50 18.36
C THR A 327 18.61 4.08 19.72
N ASP A 328 19.51 3.65 20.62
CA ASP A 328 19.17 3.25 21.99
C ASP A 328 18.39 4.34 22.77
N GLU A 329 18.43 5.59 22.32
CA GLU A 329 17.70 6.70 22.95
C GLU A 329 16.19 6.69 22.63
N ILE A 330 15.79 6.10 21.51
CA ILE A 330 14.39 6.08 21.05
C ILE A 330 13.74 4.70 21.13
N VAL A 331 14.54 3.64 21.35
CA VAL A 331 14.07 2.26 21.44
C VAL A 331 13.75 1.89 22.89
N TYR A 332 12.52 1.47 23.15
CA TYR A 332 12.17 0.67 24.32
C TYR A 332 12.31 -0.81 23.98
N SER A 333 12.91 -1.60 24.87
CA SER A 333 12.66 -3.03 24.85
C SER A 333 11.20 -3.32 25.19
N TYR A 334 10.72 -4.48 24.78
CA TYR A 334 9.39 -4.95 25.07
C TYR A 334 9.04 -4.90 26.58
N GLU A 335 9.96 -5.36 27.44
CA GLU A 335 9.80 -5.36 28.89
C GLU A 335 9.75 -3.94 29.48
N GLU A 336 10.61 -3.03 28.99
CA GLU A 336 10.64 -1.63 29.46
C GLU A 336 9.35 -0.90 29.10
N PHE A 337 8.81 -1.13 27.89
CA PHE A 337 7.55 -0.53 27.48
C PHE A 337 6.37 -1.05 28.33
N ALA A 338 6.30 -2.36 28.56
CA ALA A 338 5.26 -2.96 29.39
C ALA A 338 5.35 -2.49 30.86
N GLU A 339 6.55 -2.34 31.42
CA GLU A 339 6.74 -1.78 32.76
C GLU A 339 6.31 -0.31 32.83
N PHE A 340 6.59 0.47 31.78
CA PHE A 340 6.21 1.88 31.71
C PHE A 340 4.70 2.08 31.64
N VAL A 341 4.01 1.31 30.79
CA VAL A 341 2.55 1.40 30.62
C VAL A 341 1.81 0.71 31.79
N GLY A 342 2.42 -0.31 32.39
CA GLY A 342 1.86 -1.09 33.50
C GLY A 342 1.13 -2.36 33.09
N PHE A 343 1.11 -2.68 31.80
CA PHE A 343 0.61 -3.92 31.21
C PHE A 343 1.23 -4.14 29.83
N ASP A 344 1.04 -5.34 29.27
CA ASP A 344 1.64 -5.71 27.99
C ASP A 344 0.72 -5.30 26.81
N VAL A 345 0.86 -4.06 26.36
CA VAL A 345 0.03 -3.46 25.31
C VAL A 345 -0.03 -4.33 24.06
N ILE A 346 1.12 -4.77 23.56
CA ILE A 346 1.21 -5.47 22.27
C ILE A 346 0.59 -6.86 22.40
N GLN A 347 0.92 -7.62 23.46
CA GLN A 347 0.32 -8.94 23.67
C GLN A 347 -1.19 -8.86 23.92
N GLU A 348 -1.65 -7.92 24.74
CA GLU A 348 -3.05 -7.83 25.13
C GLU A 348 -3.94 -7.34 23.97
N ILE A 349 -3.46 -6.42 23.12
CA ILE A 349 -4.16 -6.06 21.88
C ILE A 349 -4.29 -7.29 20.97
N ASN A 350 -3.20 -8.02 20.74
CA ASN A 350 -3.25 -9.25 19.94
C ASN A 350 -4.23 -10.29 20.51
N GLN A 351 -4.30 -10.42 21.84
CA GLN A 351 -5.26 -11.31 22.51
C GLN A 351 -6.71 -10.83 22.36
N LEU A 352 -6.96 -9.52 22.45
CA LEU A 352 -8.27 -8.94 22.18
C LEU A 352 -8.69 -9.26 20.75
N GLU A 353 -7.86 -8.95 19.76
CA GLU A 353 -8.17 -9.16 18.34
C GLU A 353 -8.44 -10.62 18.00
N ALA A 354 -7.72 -11.56 18.63
CA ALA A 354 -7.98 -13.00 18.48
C ALA A 354 -9.39 -13.43 18.97
N THR A 355 -10.08 -12.60 19.76
CA THR A 355 -11.47 -12.83 20.18
C THR A 355 -12.50 -12.14 19.29
N LEU A 356 -12.08 -11.23 18.42
CA LEU A 356 -12.97 -10.47 17.55
C LEU A 356 -13.31 -11.27 16.29
N THR A 357 -14.58 -11.25 15.92
CA THR A 357 -15.08 -11.85 14.68
C THR A 357 -15.66 -10.76 13.77
N PRO A 358 -15.62 -10.93 12.43
CA PRO A 358 -16.06 -9.89 11.51
C PRO A 358 -17.50 -9.39 11.74
N ASP A 359 -18.40 -10.24 12.21
CA ASP A 359 -19.79 -9.90 12.53
C ASP A 359 -19.96 -8.97 13.74
N MET A 360 -18.91 -8.76 14.54
CA MET A 360 -18.92 -7.83 15.67
C MET A 360 -18.77 -6.37 15.23
N PHE A 361 -18.36 -6.13 13.99
CA PHE A 361 -18.11 -4.79 13.47
C PHE A 361 -19.36 -4.28 12.76
N GLU A 362 -19.80 -3.10 13.19
CA GLU A 362 -20.87 -2.40 12.49
C GLU A 362 -20.29 -1.87 11.18
N THR A 363 -20.92 -2.20 10.05
CA THR A 363 -20.75 -1.41 8.83
C THR A 363 -21.30 -0.04 9.17
N THR A 364 -20.42 0.96 9.33
CA THR A 364 -20.85 2.35 9.34
C THR A 364 -21.53 2.62 8.00
N GLU A 365 -22.87 2.57 7.99
CA GLU A 365 -23.68 3.11 6.91
C GLU A 365 -23.42 4.62 6.91
N GLU A 366 -22.64 5.13 5.95
CA GLU A 366 -22.67 6.53 5.55
C GLU A 366 -23.56 6.72 4.30
#